data_AF-A0A178FCV2-F1
#
_entry.id   AF-A0A178FCV2-F1
#
_cell.length_a   1.000
_cell.length_b   1.000
_cell.length_c   1.000
_cell.angle_alpha   90.00
_cell.angle_beta   90.00
_cell.angle_gamma   90.00
#
_symmetry.space_group_name_H-M   'P 1'
#
loop_
_entity.id
_entity.type
_entity.pdbx_description
1 polymer ?
#
loop_
_entity_poly.entity_id
_entity_poly.type
_entity_poly.pdbx_seq_one_letter_code
_entity_poly.pdbx_strand_id
1 'polypeptide(L)'
;MMGYECTYFFHHCEPRWLLSRIPDPEDEDPVRYAFLASMAEARVDAFNWRLELGMRRNNTLDKTEKRSTNFTPERAPSWTLKVGPVERPLAFSESDSVPVTPEQHFLERNITMPNGYLYTV
;
A
#
# COMPACT_ATOMS: atom_id res chain seq x y z
N MET A 1 -6.02 10.40 9.27
CA MET A 1 -4.57 10.64 9.37
C MET A 1 -3.82 9.32 9.22
N MET A 2 -3.50 8.90 7.98
CA MET A 2 -2.92 7.58 7.68
C MET A 2 -1.39 7.50 7.88
N GLY A 3 -0.69 8.63 8.00
CA GLY A 3 0.78 8.66 8.06
C GLY A 3 1.39 8.00 9.31
N TYR A 4 0.74 8.15 10.48
CA TYR A 4 1.18 7.50 11.72
C TYR A 4 1.09 5.98 11.61
N GLU A 5 -0.04 5.46 11.14
CA GLU A 5 -0.26 4.03 10.98
C GLU A 5 0.71 3.42 9.96
N CYS A 6 0.92 4.06 8.81
CA CYS A 6 1.88 3.58 7.81
C CYS A 6 3.30 3.50 8.38
N THR A 7 3.72 4.52 9.14
CA THR A 7 5.03 4.54 9.80
C THR A 7 5.12 3.45 10.88
N TYR A 8 4.08 3.30 11.70
CA TYR A 8 4.00 2.26 12.72
C TYR A 8 4.14 0.86 12.10
N PHE A 9 3.37 0.55 11.06
CA PHE A 9 3.43 -0.74 10.38
C PHE A 9 4.78 -0.99 9.69
N PHE A 10 5.37 0.04 9.08
CA PHE A 10 6.67 -0.06 8.43
C PHE A 10 7.77 -0.49 9.39
N HIS A 11 7.75 0.02 10.63
CA HIS A 11 8.80 -0.26 11.61
C HIS A 11 8.73 -1.62 12.30
N HIS A 12 7.69 -2.41 12.03
CA HIS A 12 7.64 -3.78 12.51
C HIS A 12 8.39 -4.71 11.56
N CYS A 13 9.56 -5.22 11.98
CA CYS A 13 10.42 -6.03 11.13
C CYS A 13 10.18 -7.55 11.26
N GLU A 14 9.29 -7.98 12.15
CA GLU A 14 9.07 -9.40 12.37
C GLU A 14 8.36 -10.04 11.18
N PRO A 15 8.65 -11.31 10.85
CA PRO A 15 8.11 -11.95 9.65
C PRO A 15 6.58 -11.94 9.54
N ARG A 16 5.84 -11.86 10.65
CA ARG A 16 4.36 -11.73 10.66
C ARG A 16 3.83 -10.43 10.05
N TRP A 17 4.69 -9.42 9.89
CA TRP A 17 4.37 -8.09 9.33
C TRP A 17 4.80 -7.93 7.87
N LEU A 18 5.29 -9.00 7.24
CA LEU A 18 5.51 -9.01 5.80
C LEU A 18 4.17 -8.86 5.09
N LEU A 19 4.08 -7.95 4.12
CA LEU A 19 2.82 -7.68 3.42
C LEU A 19 2.36 -8.92 2.65
N SER A 20 3.29 -9.67 2.06
CA SER A 20 3.03 -10.95 1.39
C SER A 20 2.38 -12.03 2.27
N ARG A 21 2.38 -11.87 3.61
CA ARG A 21 1.79 -12.82 4.56
C ARG A 21 0.44 -12.38 5.13
N ILE A 22 -0.11 -11.25 4.66
CA ILE A 22 -1.47 -10.86 5.04
C ILE A 22 -2.42 -11.99 4.59
N PRO A 23 -3.15 -12.62 5.52
CA PRO A 23 -4.06 -13.69 5.16
C PRO A 23 -5.19 -13.15 4.29
N ASP A 24 -5.71 -14.04 3.47
CA ASP A 24 -6.87 -13.76 2.64
C ASP A 24 -8.11 -13.56 3.52
N PRO A 25 -8.80 -12.42 3.45
CA PRO A 25 -10.01 -12.19 4.24
C PRO A 25 -11.22 -12.97 3.73
N GLU A 26 -11.18 -13.48 2.48
CA GLU A 26 -12.33 -14.14 1.82
C GLU A 26 -13.63 -13.33 1.96
N ASP A 27 -13.52 -12.01 1.75
CA ASP A 27 -14.60 -11.07 2.03
C ASP A 27 -15.77 -11.25 1.04
N GLU A 28 -16.97 -11.47 1.59
CA GLU A 28 -18.19 -11.67 0.78
C GLU A 28 -18.64 -10.39 0.06
N ASP A 29 -18.27 -9.21 0.56
CA ASP A 29 -18.59 -7.94 -0.09
C ASP A 29 -17.52 -7.63 -1.14
N PRO A 30 -17.85 -7.63 -2.45
CA PRO A 30 -16.88 -7.44 -3.51
C PRO A 30 -16.24 -6.04 -3.50
N VAL A 31 -16.95 -5.02 -3.02
CA VAL A 31 -16.43 -3.66 -2.88
C VAL A 31 -15.39 -3.62 -1.77
N ARG A 32 -15.73 -4.17 -0.60
CA ARG A 32 -14.80 -4.23 0.53
C ARG A 32 -13.58 -5.08 0.17
N TYR A 33 -13.77 -6.18 -0.56
CA TYR A 33 -12.68 -7.03 -0.97
C TYR A 33 -11.71 -6.33 -1.93
N ALA A 34 -12.25 -5.65 -2.95
CA ALA A 34 -11.48 -4.82 -3.87
C ALA A 34 -10.71 -3.73 -3.14
N PHE A 35 -11.35 -3.04 -2.19
CA PHE A 35 -10.70 -2.02 -1.37
C PHE A 35 -9.52 -2.58 -0.57
N LEU A 36 -9.70 -3.73 0.10
CA LEU A 36 -8.64 -4.38 0.87
C LEU A 36 -7.47 -4.83 -0.01
N ALA A 37 -7.75 -5.36 -1.20
CA ALA A 37 -6.73 -5.76 -2.17
C ALA A 37 -5.90 -4.55 -2.63
N SER A 38 -6.57 -3.48 -3.06
CA SER A 38 -5.93 -2.22 -3.47
C SER A 38 -5.11 -1.61 -2.35
N MET A 39 -5.61 -1.62 -1.11
CA MET A 39 -4.88 -1.11 0.06
C MET A 39 -3.60 -1.91 0.35
N ALA A 40 -3.66 -3.24 0.22
CA ALA A 40 -2.51 -4.10 0.44
C ALA A 40 -1.40 -3.85 -0.60
N GLU A 41 -1.78 -3.69 -1.87
CA GLU A 41 -0.84 -3.40 -2.96
C GLU A 41 -0.27 -1.98 -2.89
N ALA A 42 -1.11 -0.96 -2.65
CA ALA A 42 -0.66 0.42 -2.47
C ALA A 42 0.34 0.55 -1.29
N ARG A 43 0.20 -0.25 -0.25
CA ARG A 43 1.17 -0.31 0.86
C ARG A 43 2.50 -0.93 0.46
N VAL A 44 2.52 -1.90 -0.46
CA VAL A 44 3.76 -2.48 -0.99
C VAL A 44 4.57 -1.40 -1.68
N ASP A 45 3.93 -0.60 -2.53
CA ASP A 45 4.60 0.49 -3.24
C ASP A 45 5.13 1.55 -2.28
N ALA A 46 4.34 1.94 -1.29
CA ALA A 46 4.77 2.88 -0.25
C ALA A 46 5.96 2.35 0.57
N PHE A 47 5.97 1.07 0.92
CA PHE A 47 7.07 0.46 1.69
C PHE A 47 8.32 0.32 0.85
N ASN A 48 8.19 -0.12 -0.40
CA ASN A 48 9.31 -0.23 -1.33
C ASN A 48 9.91 1.14 -1.64
N TRP A 49 9.10 2.17 -1.82
CA TRP A 49 9.57 3.55 -1.94
C TRP A 49 10.40 4.00 -0.73
N ARG A 50 9.95 3.72 0.50
CA ARG A 50 10.76 4.00 1.71
C ARG A 50 12.09 3.23 1.72
N LEU A 51 12.06 1.96 1.31
CA LEU A 51 13.26 1.13 1.20
C LEU A 51 14.24 1.67 0.15
N GLU A 52 13.74 2.18 -0.97
CA GLU A 52 14.56 2.81 -2.02
C GLU A 52 15.27 4.08 -1.54
N LEU A 53 14.62 4.84 -0.63
CA LEU A 53 15.21 6.00 0.04
C LEU A 53 16.27 5.63 1.08
N GLY A 54 16.48 4.33 1.35
CA GLY A 54 17.42 3.85 2.36
C GLY A 54 16.81 3.69 3.75
N MET A 55 15.53 4.01 3.95
CA MET A 55 14.87 3.78 5.23
C MET A 55 14.68 2.27 5.42
N ARG A 56 14.99 1.76 6.61
CA ARG A 56 14.88 0.34 6.92
C ARG A 56 13.80 0.10 7.97
N ARG A 57 13.16 -1.08 7.91
CA ARG A 57 12.09 -1.46 8.84
C ARG A 57 12.56 -1.45 10.30
N ASN A 58 13.83 -1.75 10.57
CA ASN A 58 14.40 -1.66 11.92
C ASN A 58 14.73 -0.22 12.39
N ASN A 59 14.18 0.81 11.74
CA ASN A 59 14.40 2.22 12.06
C ASN A 59 15.86 2.69 11.87
N THR A 60 16.60 2.03 10.98
CA THR A 60 17.94 2.50 10.54
C THR A 60 17.85 3.17 9.18
N LEU A 61 18.87 3.98 8.85
CA LEU A 61 18.98 4.67 7.57
C LEU A 61 20.26 4.25 6.85
N ASP A 62 20.11 3.66 5.68
CA ASP A 62 21.19 3.31 4.78
C ASP A 62 21.56 4.50 3.89
N LYS A 63 22.80 4.97 4.05
CA LYS A 63 23.35 6.12 3.32
C LYS A 63 24.31 5.71 2.20
N THR A 64 24.44 4.42 1.91
CA THR A 64 25.34 3.93 0.86
C THR A 64 24.79 4.26 -0.54
N GLU A 65 25.68 4.28 -1.54
CA GLU A 65 25.30 4.44 -2.95
C GLU A 65 24.36 3.32 -3.45
N LYS A 66 24.37 2.16 -2.78
CA LYS A 66 23.54 1.00 -3.14
C LYS A 66 22.20 0.95 -2.41
N ARG A 67 21.87 1.98 -1.60
CA ARG A 67 20.68 1.99 -0.73
C ARG A 67 19.36 1.62 -1.43
N SER A 68 19.25 1.94 -2.73
CA SER A 68 18.06 1.72 -3.55
C SER A 68 17.94 0.30 -4.12
N THR A 69 18.92 -0.58 -3.89
CA THR A 69 18.94 -1.94 -4.44
C THR A 69 19.39 -3.00 -3.43
N ASN A 70 19.99 -2.61 -2.30
CA ASN A 70 20.50 -3.53 -1.29
C ASN A 70 19.45 -3.87 -0.19
N PHE A 71 18.22 -4.14 -0.62
CA PHE A 71 17.14 -4.58 0.26
C PHE A 71 16.32 -5.67 -0.43
N THR A 72 15.53 -6.41 0.35
CA THR A 72 14.51 -7.32 -0.20
C THR A 72 13.19 -6.55 -0.33
N PRO A 73 12.64 -6.38 -1.55
CA PRO A 73 11.37 -5.69 -1.72
C PRO A 73 10.22 -6.42 -1.03
N GLU A 74 9.28 -5.64 -0.51
CA GLU A 74 7.97 -6.14 -0.14
C GLU A 74 7.22 -6.62 -1.39
N ARG A 75 6.36 -7.60 -1.19
CA ARG A 75 5.52 -8.19 -2.24
C ARG A 75 4.07 -8.20 -1.77
N ALA A 76 3.15 -8.03 -2.72
CA ALA A 76 1.73 -8.13 -2.45
C ALA A 76 1.36 -9.54 -1.96
N PRO A 77 0.30 -9.68 -1.14
CA PRO A 77 -0.29 -10.97 -0.84
C PRO A 77 -0.77 -11.63 -2.13
N SER A 78 -0.56 -12.94 -2.29
CA SER A 78 -0.97 -13.64 -3.52
C SER A 78 -2.48 -13.60 -3.79
N TRP A 79 -3.29 -13.39 -2.75
CA TRP A 79 -4.74 -13.30 -2.88
C TRP A 79 -5.20 -12.01 -3.55
N THR A 80 -4.41 -10.95 -3.62
CA THR A 80 -4.85 -9.71 -4.27
C THR A 80 -5.01 -9.89 -5.79
N LEU A 81 -4.25 -10.82 -6.37
CA LEU A 81 -4.28 -11.18 -7.80
C LEU A 81 -5.62 -11.75 -8.27
N LYS A 82 -6.42 -12.33 -7.37
CA LYS A 82 -7.75 -12.88 -7.70
C LYS A 82 -8.88 -11.85 -7.56
N VAL A 83 -8.58 -10.65 -7.07
CA VAL A 83 -9.59 -9.60 -6.83
C VAL A 83 -9.61 -8.63 -8.00
N GLY A 84 -10.65 -8.75 -8.83
CA GLY A 84 -10.88 -7.89 -9.98
C GLY A 84 -11.56 -6.55 -9.65
N PRO A 85 -11.90 -5.76 -10.68
CA PRO A 85 -12.61 -4.49 -10.51
C PRO A 85 -14.06 -4.66 -10.06
N VAL A 86 -14.56 -3.67 -9.34
CA VAL A 86 -15.97 -3.60 -8.94
C VAL A 86 -16.87 -3.23 -10.13
N GLU A 87 -18.10 -3.76 -10.13
CA GLU A 87 -19.06 -3.58 -11.25
C GLU A 87 -19.40 -2.11 -11.50
N ARG A 88 -19.61 -1.33 -10.43
CA ARG A 88 -19.96 0.09 -10.51
C ARG A 88 -18.79 0.93 -10.03
N PRO A 89 -18.36 1.96 -10.79
CA PRO A 89 -17.31 2.86 -10.35
C PRO A 89 -17.64 3.48 -8.99
N LEU A 90 -16.67 3.48 -8.09
CA LEU A 90 -16.78 4.11 -6.78
C LEU A 90 -15.79 5.26 -6.69
N ALA A 91 -16.20 6.38 -6.07
CA ALA A 91 -15.33 7.51 -5.83
C ALA A 91 -15.37 7.92 -4.37
N PHE A 92 -14.20 7.92 -3.73
CA PHE A 92 -13.98 8.41 -2.38
C PHE A 92 -13.16 9.69 -2.49
N SER A 93 -13.82 10.86 -2.54
CA SER A 93 -13.17 12.18 -2.49
C SER A 93 -13.67 12.97 -1.27
N GLU A 94 -12.75 13.66 -0.58
CA GLU A 94 -13.11 14.53 0.55
C GLU A 94 -13.60 15.92 0.08
N SER A 95 -13.34 16.29 -1.17
CA SER A 95 -13.84 17.53 -1.80
C SER A 95 -13.50 17.56 -3.30
N ASP A 96 -14.39 18.09 -4.13
CA ASP A 96 -14.14 18.37 -5.56
C ASP A 96 -13.09 19.47 -5.82
N SER A 97 -12.62 20.14 -4.76
CA SER A 97 -11.82 21.38 -4.88
C SER A 97 -10.31 21.18 -4.89
N VAL A 98 -9.79 19.98 -4.58
CA VAL A 98 -8.35 19.69 -4.61
C VAL A 98 -8.08 18.55 -5.58
N PRO A 99 -7.29 18.77 -6.65
CA PRO A 99 -6.84 17.66 -7.49
C PRO A 99 -5.96 16.75 -6.64
N VAL A 100 -6.44 15.55 -6.35
CA VAL A 100 -5.63 14.53 -5.68
C VAL A 100 -5.17 13.50 -6.69
N THR A 101 -3.89 13.14 -6.64
CA THR A 101 -3.35 12.04 -7.44
C THR A 101 -4.06 10.75 -7.04
N PRO A 102 -4.81 10.10 -7.96
CA PRO A 102 -5.44 8.83 -7.66
C PRO A 102 -4.40 7.76 -7.37
N GLU A 103 -4.72 6.84 -6.48
CA GLU A 103 -3.90 5.67 -6.21
C GLU A 103 -4.15 4.61 -7.29
N GLN A 104 -3.07 4.06 -7.88
CA GLN A 104 -3.16 3.22 -9.08
C GLN A 104 -3.88 1.89 -8.84
N HIS A 105 -3.60 1.21 -7.73
CA HIS A 105 -4.22 -0.09 -7.41
C HIS A 105 -5.72 0.05 -7.11
N PHE A 106 -6.16 1.22 -6.65
CA PHE A 106 -7.59 1.54 -6.55
C PHE A 106 -8.20 1.77 -7.93
N LEU A 107 -7.55 2.54 -8.81
CA LEU A 107 -8.04 2.78 -10.18
C LEU A 107 -8.20 1.48 -10.97
N GLU A 108 -7.25 0.55 -10.87
CA GLU A 108 -7.30 -0.77 -11.51
C GLU A 108 -8.53 -1.57 -11.08
N ARG A 109 -9.07 -1.28 -9.89
CA ARG A 109 -10.28 -1.92 -9.36
C ARG A 109 -11.55 -1.09 -9.50
N ASN A 110 -11.55 -0.07 -10.36
CA ASN A 110 -12.69 0.82 -10.59
C ASN A 110 -13.08 1.66 -9.34
N ILE A 111 -12.08 1.96 -8.50
CA ILE A 111 -12.22 2.79 -7.30
C ILE A 111 -11.34 4.02 -7.46
N THR A 112 -11.93 5.21 -7.41
CA THR A 112 -11.18 6.47 -7.34
C THR A 112 -10.96 6.81 -5.88
N MET A 113 -9.71 6.79 -5.44
CA MET A 113 -9.32 7.20 -4.09
C MET A 113 -8.02 8.01 -4.15
N PRO A 114 -7.89 9.10 -3.36
CA PRO A 114 -6.62 9.77 -3.20
C PRO A 114 -5.56 8.82 -2.62
N ASN A 115 -4.30 9.04 -2.95
CA ASN A 115 -3.16 8.28 -2.39
C ASN A 115 -3.01 8.37 -0.85
N GLY A 116 -3.86 9.16 -0.17
CA GLY A 116 -4.10 9.06 1.27
C GLY A 116 -2.88 9.30 2.16
N TYR A 117 -1.86 10.02 1.69
CA TYR A 117 -0.59 10.21 2.40
C TYR A 117 0.20 8.91 2.68
N LEU A 118 0.00 7.87 1.86
CA LEU A 118 0.79 6.62 1.95
C LEU A 118 2.30 6.88 1.78
N TYR A 119 2.65 7.91 1.01
CA TYR A 119 4.02 8.33 0.72
C TYR A 119 4.47 9.48 1.63
N THR A 120 4.49 9.22 2.93
CA THR A 120 5.04 10.16 3.94
C THR A 120 6.36 9.64 4.50
N VAL A 121 7.26 10.54 4.89
CA VAL A 121 8.52 10.24 5.60
C VAL A 121 8.46 10.67 7.05
#